data_AF-A0A838VGV4-F1
#
_entry.id   AF-A0A838VGV4-F1
#
_cell.length_a   1.000
_cell.length_b   1.000
_cell.length_c   1.000
_cell.angle_alpha   90.00
_cell.angle_beta   90.00
_cell.angle_gamma   90.00
#
_symmetry.space_group_name_H-M   'P 1'
#
loop_
_entity.id
_entity.type
_entity.pdbx_description
1 polymer ?
#
loop_
_entity_poly.entity_id
_entity_poly.type
_entity_poly.pdbx_seq_one_letter_code
_entity_poly.pdbx_strand_id
1 'polypeptide(L)'
;MATRWETRGEKLVEDLQNVDTVAIEALANTVVQEIIDAYPNSINSRKKPLKEVRKAVESAFPHSATQASDNQYFTDSGIGKVGRYQHLALKYLTFRREDWNAIGDDARKEYIEETSKVLPVIKPTLPTIKDMNIEQLELDIETQQIVLDAIAQSNLSLAEFIQQACKVYAKTVTGKSRKYADDDLTGVLTAELLDANNKEYKTHPKKIEELTRRAIAAITKYNNEIATEQYQKWFISGTTINALTGSRVQSVNEILKSYRENIDTHHSKHVLTAYTNRGNGRKIEDEIDLVAMVPDGMDL
;
A
#
# COMPACT_ATOMS: atom_id res chain seq x y z
N MET A 1 21.70 -36.28 -6.32
CA MET A 1 22.45 -35.93 -5.11
C MET A 1 21.84 -34.65 -4.56
N ALA A 2 21.50 -34.59 -3.28
CA ALA A 2 21.02 -33.36 -2.66
C ALA A 2 22.11 -32.27 -2.78
N THR A 3 21.71 -31.02 -3.00
CA THR A 3 22.67 -29.90 -2.98
C THR A 3 23.22 -29.72 -1.56
N ARG A 4 24.39 -29.07 -1.45
CA ARG A 4 24.96 -28.69 -0.14
C ARG A 4 23.93 -27.94 0.74
N TRP A 5 23.10 -27.10 0.14
CA TRP A 5 22.14 -26.27 0.87
C TRP A 5 20.82 -26.99 1.18
N GLU A 6 20.43 -27.97 0.38
CA GLU A 6 19.35 -28.92 0.74
C GLU A 6 19.75 -29.71 2.00
N THR A 7 20.94 -30.31 2.02
CA THR A 7 21.45 -31.03 3.20
C THR A 7 21.61 -30.11 4.41
N ARG A 8 22.07 -28.86 4.22
CA ARG A 8 22.17 -27.90 5.33
C ARG A 8 20.79 -27.50 5.87
N GLY A 9 19.79 -27.39 5.00
CA GLY A 9 18.40 -27.15 5.37
C GLY A 9 17.78 -28.30 6.17
N GLU A 10 18.04 -29.55 5.78
CA GLU A 10 17.64 -30.74 6.54
C GLU A 10 18.27 -30.76 7.93
N LYS A 11 19.58 -30.47 8.03
CA LYS A 11 20.25 -30.35 9.33
C LYS A 11 19.68 -29.22 10.18
N LEU A 12 19.38 -28.07 9.57
CA LEU A 12 18.73 -26.97 10.29
C LEU A 12 17.36 -27.44 10.85
N VAL A 13 16.58 -28.20 10.09
CA VAL A 13 15.30 -28.75 10.57
C VAL A 13 15.50 -29.64 11.80
N GLU A 14 16.51 -30.50 11.81
CA GLU A 14 16.86 -31.34 12.96
C GLU A 14 17.24 -30.48 14.18
N ASP A 15 18.11 -29.48 13.97
CA ASP A 15 18.55 -28.56 15.03
C ASP A 15 17.40 -27.71 15.61
N LEU A 16 16.33 -27.49 14.83
CA LEU A 16 15.15 -26.73 15.24
C LEU A 16 14.13 -27.56 16.06
N GLN A 17 14.35 -28.87 16.23
CA GLN A 17 13.47 -29.69 17.04
C GLN A 17 13.74 -29.46 18.54
N ASN A 18 12.69 -29.09 19.29
CA ASN A 18 12.71 -28.94 20.75
C ASN A 18 13.66 -27.84 21.29
N VAL A 19 13.88 -26.79 20.51
CA VAL A 19 14.65 -25.62 20.95
C VAL A 19 13.74 -24.43 21.28
N ASP A 20 14.24 -23.55 22.12
CA ASP A 20 13.56 -22.28 22.44
C ASP A 20 13.71 -21.24 21.31
N THR A 21 12.96 -20.14 21.42
CA THR A 21 12.94 -19.08 20.42
C THR A 21 14.30 -18.41 20.21
N VAL A 22 15.14 -18.35 21.25
CA VAL A 22 16.47 -17.70 21.20
C VAL A 22 17.44 -18.58 20.38
N ALA A 23 17.40 -19.88 20.61
CA ALA A 23 18.18 -20.86 19.87
C ALA A 23 17.77 -20.92 18.38
N ILE A 24 16.47 -20.77 18.06
CA ILE A 24 15.99 -20.71 16.67
C ILE A 24 16.64 -19.57 15.89
N GLU A 25 16.74 -18.39 16.51
CA GLU A 25 17.38 -17.23 15.90
C GLU A 25 18.87 -17.49 15.61
N ALA A 26 19.60 -17.98 16.61
CA ALA A 26 21.01 -18.28 16.48
C ALA A 26 21.27 -19.29 15.35
N LEU A 27 20.50 -20.38 15.31
CA LEU A 27 20.63 -21.44 14.30
C LEU A 27 20.35 -20.92 12.88
N ALA A 28 19.27 -20.15 12.69
CA ALA A 28 18.92 -19.60 11.40
C ALA A 28 19.97 -18.56 10.93
N ASN A 29 20.46 -17.71 11.83
CA ASN A 29 21.48 -16.72 11.53
C ASN A 29 22.83 -17.37 11.17
N THR A 30 23.20 -18.47 11.83
CA THR A 30 24.38 -19.25 11.45
C THR A 30 24.29 -19.73 10.01
N VAL A 31 23.14 -20.24 9.57
CA VAL A 31 22.95 -20.67 8.17
C VAL A 31 23.03 -19.50 7.19
N VAL A 32 22.44 -18.35 7.52
CA VAL A 32 22.55 -17.15 6.69
C VAL A 32 24.00 -16.71 6.55
N GLN A 33 24.77 -16.71 7.63
CA GLN A 33 26.19 -16.35 7.60
C GLN A 33 27.00 -17.34 6.76
N GLU A 34 26.78 -18.65 6.90
CA GLU A 34 27.42 -19.67 6.06
C GLU A 34 27.16 -19.43 4.55
N ILE A 35 25.94 -19.00 4.19
CA ILE A 35 25.59 -18.65 2.80
C ILE A 35 26.30 -17.36 2.36
N ILE A 36 26.38 -16.35 3.23
CA ILE A 36 27.09 -15.09 2.94
C ILE A 36 28.58 -15.36 2.69
N ASP A 37 29.20 -16.17 3.54
CA ASP A 37 30.62 -16.52 3.46
C ASP A 37 30.93 -17.34 2.20
N ALA A 38 30.00 -18.20 1.77
CA ALA A 38 30.13 -18.96 0.53
C ALA A 38 29.94 -18.11 -0.74
N TYR A 39 29.22 -16.98 -0.65
CA TYR A 39 28.93 -16.08 -1.78
C TYR A 39 29.15 -14.60 -1.39
N PRO A 40 30.40 -14.19 -1.11
CA PRO A 40 30.69 -12.87 -0.54
C PRO A 40 30.37 -11.72 -1.49
N ASN A 41 30.51 -11.92 -2.80
CA ASN A 41 30.47 -10.84 -3.80
C ASN A 41 29.16 -10.76 -4.61
N SER A 42 28.14 -11.57 -4.30
CA SER A 42 26.89 -11.57 -5.08
C SER A 42 25.67 -11.91 -4.24
N ILE A 43 24.83 -10.90 -4.00
CA ILE A 43 23.52 -11.07 -3.35
C ILE A 43 22.61 -11.99 -4.17
N ASN A 44 22.67 -11.90 -5.51
CA ASN A 44 21.85 -12.74 -6.38
C ASN A 44 22.23 -14.22 -6.28
N SER A 45 23.51 -14.53 -6.08
CA SER A 45 23.99 -15.90 -5.92
C SER A 45 23.54 -16.54 -4.59
N ARG A 46 23.16 -15.74 -3.60
CA ARG A 46 22.63 -16.21 -2.29
C ARG A 46 21.15 -16.62 -2.35
N LYS A 47 20.40 -16.16 -3.35
CA LYS A 47 18.95 -16.40 -3.47
C LYS A 47 18.62 -17.90 -3.60
N LYS A 48 19.38 -18.63 -4.41
CA LYS A 48 19.17 -20.07 -4.62
C LYS A 48 19.45 -20.89 -3.34
N PRO A 49 20.62 -20.75 -2.67
CA PRO A 49 20.87 -21.35 -1.36
C PRO A 49 19.79 -21.07 -0.31
N LEU A 50 19.38 -19.81 -0.16
CA LEU A 50 18.34 -19.43 0.80
C LEU A 50 16.99 -20.08 0.49
N LYS A 51 16.63 -20.15 -0.80
CA LYS A 51 15.40 -20.83 -1.24
C LYS A 51 15.43 -22.33 -0.91
N GLU A 52 16.57 -22.98 -1.10
CA GLU A 52 16.76 -24.41 -0.81
C GLU A 52 16.62 -24.69 0.70
N VAL A 53 17.29 -23.91 1.56
CA VAL A 53 17.17 -24.03 3.02
C VAL A 53 15.73 -23.77 3.49
N ARG A 54 15.11 -22.69 3.01
CA ARG A 54 13.72 -22.34 3.38
C ARG A 54 12.73 -23.42 3.00
N LYS A 55 12.90 -24.03 1.83
CA LYS A 55 12.03 -25.13 1.38
C LYS A 55 12.08 -26.32 2.34
N ALA A 56 13.25 -26.65 2.88
CA ALA A 56 13.38 -27.71 3.88
C ALA A 56 12.59 -27.38 5.16
N VAL A 57 12.73 -26.15 5.66
CA VAL A 57 12.00 -25.68 6.86
C VAL A 57 10.48 -25.62 6.61
N GLU A 58 10.03 -25.12 5.47
CA GLU A 58 8.61 -25.09 5.08
C GLU A 58 8.01 -26.49 4.97
N SER A 59 8.80 -27.47 4.50
CA SER A 59 8.37 -28.85 4.37
C SER A 59 8.24 -29.56 5.72
N ALA A 60 9.11 -29.23 6.69
CA ALA A 60 9.11 -29.86 8.01
C ALA A 60 8.14 -29.18 9.00
N PHE A 61 7.92 -27.88 8.83
CA PHE A 61 7.03 -27.08 9.67
C PHE A 61 5.98 -26.37 8.80
N PRO A 62 4.90 -27.08 8.40
CA PRO A 62 3.85 -26.51 7.57
C PRO A 62 3.18 -25.30 8.22
N HIS A 63 2.70 -24.38 7.38
CA HIS A 63 1.97 -23.22 7.87
C HIS A 63 0.59 -23.61 8.41
N SER A 64 0.08 -22.86 9.39
CA SER A 64 -1.21 -23.10 10.02
C SER A 64 -2.07 -21.83 10.05
N ALA A 65 -3.40 -21.99 10.09
CA ALA A 65 -4.33 -20.86 10.24
C ALA A 65 -4.31 -20.29 11.68
N THR A 66 -3.98 -21.13 12.65
CA THR A 66 -3.88 -20.79 14.08
C THR A 66 -2.46 -21.05 14.58
N GLN A 67 -2.05 -20.34 15.64
CA GLN A 67 -0.77 -20.59 16.29
C GLN A 67 -0.82 -21.93 17.03
N ALA A 68 0.01 -22.88 16.60
CA ALA A 68 0.15 -24.20 17.20
C ALA A 68 1.32 -24.26 18.20
N SER A 69 2.30 -23.36 18.09
CA SER A 69 3.42 -23.26 19.02
C SER A 69 3.98 -21.84 19.15
N ASP A 70 4.72 -21.60 20.22
CA ASP A 70 5.43 -20.34 20.46
C ASP A 70 6.55 -20.09 19.45
N ASN A 71 6.99 -21.15 18.75
CA ASN A 71 8.00 -21.11 17.70
C ASN A 71 7.42 -20.70 16.33
N GLN A 72 6.24 -20.09 16.30
CA GLN A 72 5.60 -19.57 15.09
C GLN A 72 5.39 -18.06 15.16
N TYR A 73 5.40 -17.41 14.00
CA TYR A 73 5.04 -16.00 13.84
C TYR A 73 3.94 -15.85 12.80
N PHE A 74 3.08 -14.87 13.00
CA PHE A 74 2.05 -14.51 12.03
C PHE A 74 2.66 -13.74 10.85
N THR A 75 2.24 -14.07 9.64
CA THR A 75 2.54 -13.30 8.44
C THR A 75 1.38 -13.35 7.45
N ASP A 76 1.10 -12.21 6.83
CA ASP A 76 0.16 -12.02 5.73
C ASP A 76 0.88 -11.72 4.40
N SER A 77 2.21 -11.82 4.41
CA SER A 77 3.08 -11.48 3.29
C SER A 77 3.40 -12.71 2.43
N GLY A 78 3.66 -12.52 1.14
CA GLY A 78 4.00 -13.61 0.20
C GLY A 78 2.82 -14.15 -0.61
N ILE A 79 2.91 -15.42 -1.04
CA ILE A 79 1.97 -16.03 -2.00
C ILE A 79 0.53 -15.98 -1.45
N GLY A 80 -0.37 -15.36 -2.21
CA GLY A 80 -1.80 -15.28 -1.92
C GLY A 80 -2.23 -14.22 -0.90
N LYS A 81 -1.30 -13.53 -0.22
CA LYS A 81 -1.59 -12.54 0.85
C LYS A 81 -2.58 -13.03 1.92
N VAL A 82 -2.62 -14.35 2.16
CA VAL A 82 -3.48 -14.96 3.18
C VAL A 82 -2.69 -15.03 4.49
N GLY A 83 -3.27 -14.47 5.56
CA GLY A 83 -2.71 -14.54 6.91
C GLY A 83 -2.52 -15.97 7.38
N ARG A 84 -1.33 -16.29 7.87
CA ARG A 84 -0.95 -17.64 8.33
C ARG A 84 0.18 -17.57 9.35
N TYR A 85 0.28 -18.60 10.18
CA TYR A 85 1.40 -18.81 11.08
C TYR A 85 2.47 -19.66 10.41
N GLN A 86 3.71 -19.19 10.47
CA GLN A 86 4.90 -19.85 9.92
C GLN A 86 5.94 -20.08 11.00
N HIS A 87 6.81 -21.07 10.83
CA HIS A 87 7.90 -21.33 11.77
C HIS A 87 8.86 -20.13 11.85
N LEU A 88 9.28 -19.75 13.07
CA LEU A 88 10.07 -18.55 13.34
C LEU A 88 11.41 -18.53 12.58
N ALA A 89 12.01 -19.69 12.33
CA ALA A 89 13.21 -19.81 11.50
C ALA A 89 13.05 -19.19 10.10
N LEU A 90 11.87 -19.26 9.49
CA LEU A 90 11.60 -18.68 8.15
C LEU A 90 11.67 -17.15 8.17
N LYS A 91 11.33 -16.53 9.30
CA LYS A 91 11.50 -15.09 9.53
C LYS A 91 12.99 -14.75 9.44
N TYR A 92 13.83 -15.44 10.20
CA TYR A 92 15.26 -15.17 10.27
C TYR A 92 16.02 -15.52 8.98
N LEU A 93 15.54 -16.49 8.20
CA LEU A 93 16.08 -16.79 6.87
C LEU A 93 15.72 -15.76 5.79
N THR A 94 14.82 -14.80 6.08
CA THR A 94 14.28 -13.84 5.09
C THR A 94 14.78 -12.41 5.29
N PHE A 95 15.08 -11.99 6.52
CA PHE A 95 15.51 -10.62 6.85
C PHE A 95 17.03 -10.50 6.97
N ARG A 96 17.60 -9.32 6.64
CA ARG A 96 19.02 -9.05 6.89
C ARG A 96 19.23 -8.71 8.37
N ARG A 97 20.42 -9.03 8.90
CA ARG A 97 20.83 -8.71 10.28
C ARG A 97 20.80 -7.19 10.54
N GLU A 98 21.11 -6.38 9.52
CA GLU A 98 21.04 -4.91 9.59
C GLU A 98 19.60 -4.38 9.72
N ASP A 99 18.62 -5.05 9.10
CA ASP A 99 17.20 -4.66 9.18
C ASP A 99 16.61 -4.93 10.57
N TRP A 100 17.19 -5.86 11.34
CA TRP A 100 16.83 -6.12 12.73
C TRP A 100 17.46 -5.12 13.71
N ASN A 101 18.72 -4.72 13.51
CA ASN A 101 19.37 -3.72 14.37
C ASN A 101 18.71 -2.34 14.24
N ALA A 102 18.06 -2.04 13.11
CA ALA A 102 17.28 -0.82 12.92
C ALA A 102 15.92 -0.83 13.68
N ILE A 103 15.41 -2.01 14.01
CA ILE A 103 14.19 -2.24 14.82
C ILE A 103 14.65 -2.65 16.24
N GLY A 104 15.77 -2.07 16.67
CA GLY A 104 16.69 -2.57 17.68
C GLY A 104 16.13 -2.76 19.09
N ASP A 105 16.92 -3.47 19.88
CA ASP A 105 16.72 -3.99 21.24
C ASP A 105 16.12 -3.02 22.28
N ASP A 106 16.02 -1.72 22.00
CA ASP A 106 15.42 -0.73 22.89
C ASP A 106 13.90 -0.93 23.01
N ALA A 107 13.19 -1.18 21.90
CA ALA A 107 11.76 -1.52 21.93
C ALA A 107 11.49 -2.88 22.59
N ARG A 108 12.52 -3.74 22.67
CA ARG A 108 12.43 -5.09 23.26
C ARG A 108 12.77 -5.08 24.75
N LYS A 109 13.69 -4.21 25.19
CA LYS A 109 13.94 -3.96 26.61
C LYS A 109 12.71 -3.37 27.28
N GLU A 110 12.04 -2.39 26.65
CA GLU A 110 10.77 -1.85 27.15
C GLU A 110 9.71 -2.95 27.30
N TYR A 111 9.56 -3.82 26.28
CA TYR A 111 8.62 -4.94 26.34
C TYR A 111 8.98 -5.99 27.41
N ILE A 112 10.26 -6.31 27.60
CA ILE A 112 10.72 -7.28 28.62
C ILE A 112 10.60 -6.72 30.04
N GLU A 113 10.85 -5.42 30.24
CA GLU A 113 10.64 -4.72 31.52
C GLU A 113 9.15 -4.60 31.89
N GLU A 114 8.28 -4.42 30.88
CA GLU A 114 6.82 -4.43 31.07
C GLU A 114 6.27 -5.84 31.33
N THR A 115 6.80 -6.87 30.67
CA THR A 115 6.28 -8.24 30.77
C THR A 115 6.77 -9.04 31.98
N SER A 116 7.85 -8.61 32.64
CA SER A 116 8.38 -9.29 33.84
C SER A 116 7.68 -8.90 35.16
N LYS A 117 6.64 -8.04 35.11
CA LYS A 117 5.94 -7.54 36.31
C LYS A 117 4.59 -8.17 36.67
N VAL A 118 4.03 -9.17 35.96
CA VAL A 118 2.68 -9.66 36.33
C VAL A 118 2.49 -11.19 36.21
N LEU A 119 2.12 -11.79 37.36
CA LEU A 119 1.53 -13.12 37.62
C LEU A 119 0.11 -13.28 37.00
N PRO A 120 -0.54 -14.45 37.13
CA PRO A 120 -1.00 -15.27 36.00
C PRO A 120 -2.13 -14.68 35.12
N VAL A 121 -2.06 -15.05 33.83
CA VAL A 121 -3.06 -15.05 32.75
C VAL A 121 -4.46 -14.49 33.09
N ILE A 122 -4.69 -13.24 32.70
CA ILE A 122 -6.04 -12.72 32.41
C ILE A 122 -6.12 -12.57 30.90
N LYS A 123 -7.13 -13.20 30.27
CA LYS A 123 -7.50 -12.99 28.86
C LYS A 123 -7.55 -11.48 28.57
N PRO A 124 -7.03 -10.98 27.42
CA PRO A 124 -7.12 -9.56 27.13
C PRO A 124 -8.60 -9.20 26.90
N THR A 125 -9.26 -8.69 27.93
CA THR A 125 -10.38 -7.78 27.74
C THR A 125 -9.78 -6.50 27.16
N LEU A 126 -9.93 -6.31 25.85
CA LEU A 126 -9.88 -4.97 25.28
C LEU A 126 -10.71 -4.04 26.19
N PRO A 127 -10.27 -2.80 26.46
CA PRO A 127 -11.15 -1.82 27.07
C PRO A 127 -12.40 -1.76 26.18
N THR A 128 -13.52 -2.20 26.72
CA THR A 128 -14.81 -1.94 26.09
C THR A 128 -14.90 -0.44 25.94
N ILE A 129 -15.21 0.03 24.73
CA ILE A 129 -15.31 1.46 24.35
C ILE A 129 -16.10 2.32 25.37
N LYS A 130 -16.92 1.69 26.22
CA LYS A 130 -17.70 2.25 27.32
C LYS A 130 -16.91 3.08 28.34
N ASP A 131 -15.61 2.86 28.51
CA ASP A 131 -14.80 3.55 29.54
C ASP A 131 -13.83 4.61 28.96
N MET A 132 -14.03 5.03 27.70
CA MET A 132 -13.18 6.04 27.07
C MET A 132 -13.41 7.43 27.64
N ASN A 133 -12.31 8.15 27.89
CA ASN A 133 -12.28 9.57 28.20
C ASN A 133 -11.71 10.37 27.02
N ILE A 134 -12.13 11.63 26.87
CA ILE A 134 -11.80 12.44 25.67
C ILE A 134 -10.31 12.78 25.59
N GLU A 135 -9.62 12.85 26.73
CA GLU A 135 -8.19 13.12 26.84
C GLU A 135 -7.35 11.99 26.26
N GLN A 136 -7.89 10.76 26.20
CA GLN A 136 -7.22 9.59 25.62
C GLN A 136 -7.18 9.63 24.08
N LEU A 137 -7.90 10.57 23.45
CA LEU A 137 -7.97 10.70 21.99
C LEU A 137 -6.91 11.64 21.41
N GLU A 138 -6.12 12.31 22.26
CA GLU A 138 -5.05 13.24 21.85
C GLU A 138 -5.50 14.29 20.81
N LEU A 139 -6.77 14.71 20.90
CA LEU A 139 -7.35 15.72 20.00
C LEU A 139 -6.87 17.13 20.40
N ASP A 140 -6.80 18.04 19.42
CA ASP A 140 -6.57 19.45 19.71
C ASP A 140 -7.77 20.07 20.47
N ILE A 141 -7.52 21.19 21.17
CA ILE A 141 -8.50 21.83 22.06
C ILE A 141 -9.80 22.20 21.33
N GLU A 142 -9.70 22.66 20.08
CA GLU A 142 -10.88 23.05 19.29
C GLU A 142 -11.73 21.81 18.97
N THR A 143 -11.09 20.74 18.49
CA THR A 143 -11.77 19.47 18.19
C THR A 143 -12.36 18.84 19.45
N GLN A 144 -11.67 18.88 20.59
CA GLN A 144 -12.20 18.39 21.87
C GLN A 144 -13.51 19.12 22.24
N GLN A 145 -13.52 20.45 22.15
CA GLN A 145 -14.70 21.24 22.48
C GLN A 145 -15.87 20.92 21.54
N ILE A 146 -15.61 20.79 20.24
CA ILE A 146 -16.64 20.41 19.25
C ILE A 146 -17.26 19.05 19.59
N VAL A 147 -16.44 18.08 19.98
CA VAL A 147 -16.91 16.74 20.36
C VAL A 147 -17.73 16.79 21.64
N LEU A 148 -17.29 17.55 22.66
CA LEU A 148 -18.04 17.72 23.92
C LEU A 148 -19.40 18.38 23.69
N ASP A 149 -19.46 19.43 22.87
CA ASP A 149 -20.71 20.12 22.54
C ASP A 149 -21.68 19.19 21.80
N ALA A 150 -21.17 18.38 20.87
CA ALA A 150 -21.97 17.41 20.12
C ALA A 150 -22.49 16.27 21.02
N ILE A 151 -21.70 15.82 21.99
CA ILE A 151 -22.10 14.83 23.00
C ILE A 151 -23.21 15.39 23.89
N ALA A 152 -23.05 16.63 24.38
CA ALA A 152 -24.04 17.30 25.20
C ALA A 152 -25.39 17.49 24.48
N GLN A 153 -25.38 17.69 23.16
CA GLN A 153 -26.61 17.82 22.36
C GLN A 153 -27.23 16.47 21.97
N SER A 154 -26.44 15.40 21.86
CA SER A 154 -26.90 14.10 21.35
C SER A 154 -27.36 13.13 22.44
N ASN A 155 -27.14 13.45 23.73
CA ASN A 155 -27.42 12.56 24.87
C ASN A 155 -26.75 11.17 24.75
N LEU A 156 -25.62 11.10 24.06
CA LEU A 156 -24.81 9.89 23.92
C LEU A 156 -23.66 9.93 24.91
N SER A 157 -23.15 8.78 25.34
CA SER A 157 -21.80 8.72 25.91
C SER A 157 -20.74 8.99 24.84
N LEU A 158 -19.53 9.40 25.23
CA LEU A 158 -18.38 9.56 24.30
C LEU A 158 -18.16 8.27 23.48
N ALA A 159 -18.23 7.13 24.16
CA ALA A 159 -18.18 5.79 23.60
C ALA A 159 -19.17 5.59 22.44
N GLU A 160 -20.45 5.88 22.68
CA GLU A 160 -21.53 5.72 21.71
C GLU A 160 -21.42 6.74 20.57
N PHE A 161 -21.04 7.97 20.89
CA PHE A 161 -20.81 9.03 19.92
C PHE A 161 -19.72 8.63 18.92
N ILE A 162 -18.57 8.16 19.40
CA ILE A 162 -17.46 7.72 18.56
C ILE A 162 -17.83 6.50 17.73
N GLN A 163 -18.47 5.48 18.34
CA GLN A 163 -18.93 4.31 17.59
C GLN A 163 -19.88 4.70 16.46
N GLN A 164 -20.82 5.59 16.73
CA GLN A 164 -21.78 6.05 15.73
C GLN A 164 -21.10 6.90 14.65
N ALA A 165 -20.19 7.80 15.01
CA ALA A 165 -19.41 8.60 14.07
C ALA A 165 -18.56 7.71 13.15
N CYS A 166 -17.79 6.78 13.73
CA CYS A 166 -17.00 5.79 12.99
C CYS A 166 -17.88 4.95 12.06
N LYS A 167 -19.04 4.49 12.53
CA LYS A 167 -19.99 3.69 11.74
C LYS A 167 -20.57 4.48 10.59
N VAL A 168 -21.00 5.73 10.81
CA VAL A 168 -21.55 6.60 9.76
C VAL A 168 -20.49 6.94 8.73
N TYR A 169 -19.30 7.31 9.16
CA TYR A 169 -18.19 7.61 8.27
C TYR A 169 -17.76 6.37 7.47
N ALA A 170 -17.56 5.23 8.13
CA ALA A 170 -17.22 3.96 7.48
C ALA A 170 -18.30 3.53 6.48
N LYS A 171 -19.60 3.65 6.80
CA LYS A 171 -20.69 3.39 5.84
C LYS A 171 -20.66 4.36 4.66
N THR A 172 -20.31 5.62 4.88
CA THR A 172 -20.22 6.62 3.80
C THR A 172 -19.07 6.30 2.86
N VAL A 173 -17.90 5.96 3.40
CA VAL A 173 -16.71 5.61 2.63
C VAL A 173 -16.92 4.28 1.90
N THR A 174 -17.34 3.22 2.60
CA THR A 174 -17.50 1.89 2.02
C THR A 174 -18.74 1.74 1.15
N GLY A 175 -19.83 2.45 1.44
CA GLY A 175 -21.07 2.41 0.65
C GLY A 175 -20.86 2.99 -0.74
N LYS A 176 -20.09 4.08 -0.87
CA LYS A 176 -19.69 4.63 -2.17
C LYS A 176 -18.79 3.65 -2.92
N SER A 177 -17.78 3.08 -2.27
CA SER A 177 -16.88 2.14 -2.93
C SER A 177 -17.55 0.84 -3.36
N ARG A 178 -18.52 0.30 -2.58
CA ARG A 178 -19.25 -0.93 -2.96
C ARG A 178 -20.26 -0.71 -4.08
N LYS A 179 -20.99 0.41 -4.07
CA LYS A 179 -21.99 0.70 -5.11
C LYS A 179 -21.35 0.80 -6.50
N TYR A 180 -20.10 1.25 -6.56
CA TYR A 180 -19.38 1.52 -7.80
C TYR A 180 -18.15 0.61 -7.98
N ALA A 181 -18.06 -0.50 -7.22
CA ALA A 181 -16.92 -1.41 -7.25
C ALA A 181 -16.75 -2.03 -8.64
N ASP A 182 -17.87 -2.43 -9.25
CA ASP A 182 -17.92 -3.08 -10.56
C ASP A 182 -18.30 -2.12 -11.69
N ASP A 183 -18.52 -0.82 -11.39
CA ASP A 183 -18.86 0.16 -12.40
C ASP A 183 -17.66 0.44 -13.29
N ASP A 184 -17.79 0.08 -14.55
CA ASP A 184 -16.87 0.42 -15.62
C ASP A 184 -17.36 1.70 -16.31
N LEU A 185 -16.53 2.73 -16.32
CA LEU A 185 -16.83 4.02 -16.93
C LEU A 185 -16.33 4.13 -18.37
N THR A 186 -15.66 3.11 -18.92
CA THR A 186 -15.08 3.14 -20.28
C THR A 186 -16.13 3.48 -21.34
N GLY A 187 -17.33 2.91 -21.25
CA GLY A 187 -18.43 3.17 -22.18
C GLY A 187 -19.19 4.49 -21.97
N VAL A 188 -18.93 5.23 -20.88
CA VAL A 188 -19.59 6.51 -20.61
C VAL A 188 -18.95 7.60 -21.47
N LEU A 189 -19.73 8.49 -22.06
CA LEU A 189 -19.22 9.59 -22.89
C LEU A 189 -18.38 10.58 -22.06
N THR A 190 -17.29 11.07 -22.65
CA THR A 190 -16.39 12.06 -22.02
C THR A 190 -17.13 13.34 -21.68
N ALA A 191 -18.05 13.77 -22.55
CA ALA A 191 -18.90 14.93 -22.29
C ALA A 191 -19.77 14.74 -21.04
N GLU A 192 -20.33 13.55 -20.82
CA GLU A 192 -21.14 13.24 -19.64
C GLU A 192 -20.31 13.17 -18.36
N LEU A 193 -19.08 12.64 -18.45
CA LEU A 193 -18.15 12.65 -17.32
C LEU A 193 -17.68 14.07 -16.99
N LEU A 194 -17.51 14.96 -17.96
CA LEU A 194 -17.09 16.35 -17.73
C LEU A 194 -18.24 17.23 -17.20
N ASP A 195 -19.49 16.92 -17.52
CA ASP A 195 -20.64 17.72 -17.07
C ASP A 195 -20.71 17.80 -15.52
N ALA A 196 -20.50 19.02 -15.00
CA ALA A 196 -20.55 19.30 -13.57
C ALA A 196 -21.97 19.21 -12.98
N ASN A 197 -23.00 19.17 -13.82
CA ASN A 197 -24.40 19.06 -13.44
C ASN A 197 -24.92 17.62 -13.49
N ASN A 198 -24.18 16.70 -14.11
CA ASN A 198 -24.56 15.29 -14.16
C ASN A 198 -24.46 14.66 -12.76
N LYS A 199 -25.61 14.48 -12.10
CA LYS A 199 -25.71 13.97 -10.72
C LYS A 199 -25.19 12.54 -10.57
N GLU A 200 -25.20 11.76 -11.63
CA GLU A 200 -24.74 10.38 -11.64
C GLU A 200 -23.22 10.33 -11.48
N TYR A 201 -22.49 11.08 -12.31
CA TYR A 201 -21.03 11.03 -12.34
C TYR A 201 -20.33 12.08 -11.50
N LYS A 202 -21.01 13.19 -11.14
CA LYS A 202 -20.41 14.30 -10.36
C LYS A 202 -19.64 13.86 -9.13
N THR A 203 -20.15 12.85 -8.42
CA THR A 203 -19.53 12.33 -7.18
C THR A 203 -19.07 10.88 -7.32
N HIS A 204 -19.01 10.37 -8.56
CA HIS A 204 -18.62 9.00 -8.81
C HIS A 204 -17.12 8.81 -8.51
N PRO A 205 -16.74 7.81 -7.68
CA PRO A 205 -15.37 7.68 -7.18
C PRO A 205 -14.35 7.40 -8.29
N LYS A 206 -14.74 6.68 -9.35
CA LYS A 206 -13.87 6.37 -10.50
C LYS A 206 -13.82 7.45 -11.59
N LYS A 207 -14.64 8.52 -11.48
CA LYS A 207 -14.71 9.56 -12.53
C LYS A 207 -13.34 10.20 -12.78
N ILE A 208 -12.62 10.52 -11.71
CA ILE A 208 -11.32 11.20 -11.82
C ILE A 208 -10.28 10.28 -12.47
N GLU A 209 -10.30 9.00 -12.13
CA GLU A 209 -9.41 7.99 -12.72
C GLU A 209 -9.64 7.86 -14.23
N GLU A 210 -10.90 7.72 -14.63
CA GLU A 210 -11.24 7.57 -16.05
C GLU A 210 -10.95 8.85 -16.85
N LEU A 211 -11.30 10.04 -16.33
CA LEU A 211 -10.95 11.31 -16.98
C LEU A 211 -9.44 11.53 -17.07
N THR A 212 -8.67 11.08 -16.07
CA THR A 212 -7.20 11.13 -16.10
C THR A 212 -6.65 10.24 -17.21
N ARG A 213 -7.16 9.01 -17.33
CA ARG A 213 -6.78 8.07 -18.39
C ARG A 213 -7.06 8.63 -19.78
N ARG A 214 -8.26 9.20 -19.99
CA ARG A 214 -8.64 9.86 -21.25
C ARG A 214 -7.78 11.09 -21.58
N ALA A 215 -7.47 11.91 -20.58
CA ALA A 215 -6.60 13.07 -20.77
C ALA A 215 -5.17 12.67 -21.16
N ILE A 216 -4.61 11.62 -20.54
CA ILE A 216 -3.30 11.07 -20.94
C ILE A 216 -3.33 10.64 -22.41
N ALA A 217 -4.37 9.91 -22.82
CA ALA A 217 -4.51 9.45 -24.20
C ALA A 217 -4.66 10.62 -25.20
N ALA A 218 -5.49 11.61 -24.89
CA ALA A 218 -5.68 12.79 -25.72
C ALA A 218 -4.37 13.57 -25.91
N ILE A 219 -3.63 13.83 -24.83
CA ILE A 219 -2.32 14.51 -24.90
C ILE A 219 -1.31 13.68 -25.69
N THR A 220 -1.31 12.36 -25.49
CA THR A 220 -0.41 11.45 -26.22
C THR A 220 -0.70 11.48 -27.72
N LYS A 221 -1.98 11.39 -28.10
CA LYS A 221 -2.45 11.48 -29.48
C LYS A 221 -2.09 12.83 -30.11
N TYR A 222 -2.40 13.94 -29.44
CA TYR A 222 -2.06 15.29 -29.92
C TYR A 222 -0.55 15.43 -30.18
N ASN A 223 0.29 15.04 -29.22
CA ASN A 223 1.75 15.15 -29.36
C ASN A 223 2.32 14.25 -30.47
N ASN A 224 1.66 13.13 -30.78
CA ASN A 224 2.09 12.17 -31.80
C ASN A 224 1.61 12.55 -33.22
N GLU A 225 0.39 13.06 -33.34
CA GLU A 225 -0.33 13.11 -34.62
C GLU A 225 -0.64 14.54 -35.08
N ILE A 226 -0.75 15.50 -34.17
CA ILE A 226 -1.21 16.86 -34.47
C ILE A 226 -0.10 17.89 -34.30
N ALA A 227 0.63 17.83 -33.18
CA ALA A 227 1.74 18.73 -32.91
C ALA A 227 2.94 18.40 -33.82
N THR A 228 3.20 19.28 -34.79
CA THR A 228 4.31 19.12 -35.74
C THR A 228 5.63 19.55 -35.13
N GLU A 229 5.61 20.59 -34.31
CA GLU A 229 6.81 21.20 -33.73
C GLU A 229 6.97 20.88 -32.24
N GLN A 230 8.22 20.81 -31.79
CA GLN A 230 8.54 20.46 -30.40
C GLN A 230 7.88 21.40 -29.38
N TYR A 231 7.87 22.71 -29.67
CA TYR A 231 7.28 23.69 -28.76
C TYR A 231 5.77 23.54 -28.65
N GLN A 232 5.09 22.91 -29.61
CA GLN A 232 3.64 22.70 -29.58
C GLN A 232 3.24 21.54 -28.65
N LYS A 233 4.16 20.63 -28.34
CA LYS A 233 3.89 19.42 -27.56
C LYS A 233 3.72 19.73 -26.06
N TRP A 234 2.82 18.99 -25.43
CA TRP A 234 2.48 19.17 -24.02
C TRP A 234 3.11 18.09 -23.13
N PHE A 235 3.78 18.53 -22.07
CA PHE A 235 4.21 17.65 -20.98
C PHE A 235 3.01 17.21 -20.14
N ILE A 236 2.89 15.90 -19.89
CA ILE A 236 1.80 15.32 -19.08
C ILE A 236 2.12 15.53 -17.59
N SER A 237 1.30 16.32 -16.91
CA SER A 237 1.42 16.62 -15.48
C SER A 237 0.03 16.74 -14.85
N GLY A 238 -0.04 16.72 -13.51
CA GLY A 238 -1.31 16.93 -12.81
C GLY A 238 -1.98 18.27 -13.14
N THR A 239 -1.20 19.31 -13.46
CA THR A 239 -1.71 20.61 -13.89
C THR A 239 -2.31 20.60 -15.28
N THR A 240 -1.69 19.92 -16.27
CA THR A 240 -2.26 19.83 -17.62
C THR A 240 -3.52 18.97 -17.65
N ILE A 241 -3.54 17.89 -16.88
CA ILE A 241 -4.74 17.05 -16.74
C ILE A 241 -5.85 17.79 -16.00
N ASN A 242 -5.52 18.57 -14.95
CA ASN A 242 -6.51 19.41 -14.27
C ASN A 242 -7.15 20.42 -15.22
N ALA A 243 -6.36 21.05 -16.09
CA ALA A 243 -6.88 22.01 -17.07
C ALA A 243 -7.88 21.37 -18.04
N LEU A 244 -7.63 20.13 -18.50
CA LEU A 244 -8.54 19.41 -19.39
C LEU A 244 -9.77 18.81 -18.70
N THR A 245 -9.68 18.47 -17.41
CA THR A 245 -10.70 17.64 -16.73
C THR A 245 -11.42 18.34 -15.59
N GLY A 246 -10.91 19.48 -15.12
CA GLY A 246 -11.33 20.14 -13.89
C GLY A 246 -11.04 19.36 -12.59
N SER A 247 -10.36 18.20 -12.68
CA SER A 247 -10.14 17.31 -11.54
C SER A 247 -9.06 17.83 -10.60
N ARG A 248 -9.24 17.65 -9.27
CA ARG A 248 -8.28 18.13 -8.26
C ARG A 248 -6.88 17.54 -8.50
N VAL A 249 -5.87 18.42 -8.62
CA VAL A 249 -4.47 18.07 -8.95
C VAL A 249 -3.89 16.99 -8.03
N GLN A 250 -4.20 17.04 -6.72
CA GLN A 250 -3.72 16.04 -5.76
C GLN A 250 -4.20 14.62 -6.10
N SER A 251 -5.49 14.46 -6.42
CA SER A 251 -6.07 13.17 -6.81
C SER A 251 -5.51 12.68 -8.13
N VAL A 252 -5.37 13.59 -9.11
CA VAL A 252 -4.75 13.30 -10.40
C VAL A 252 -3.31 12.80 -10.23
N ASN A 253 -2.49 13.49 -9.43
CA ASN A 253 -1.10 13.09 -9.19
C ASN A 253 -0.98 11.69 -8.57
N GLU A 254 -1.93 11.28 -7.73
CA GLU A 254 -1.95 9.92 -7.20
C GLU A 254 -2.18 8.89 -8.31
N ILE A 255 -3.14 9.15 -9.19
CA ILE A 255 -3.45 8.28 -10.33
C ILE A 255 -2.28 8.24 -11.31
N LEU A 256 -1.60 9.37 -11.57
CA LEU A 256 -0.47 9.44 -12.49
C LEU A 256 0.70 8.51 -12.09
N LYS A 257 0.84 8.17 -10.81
CA LYS A 257 1.85 7.20 -10.36
C LYS A 257 1.67 5.84 -11.03
N SER A 258 0.42 5.41 -11.25
CA SER A 258 0.09 4.14 -11.91
C SER A 258 0.41 4.15 -13.40
N TYR A 259 0.50 5.33 -14.03
CA TYR A 259 0.82 5.50 -15.46
C TYR A 259 2.26 5.94 -15.71
N ARG A 260 3.10 5.97 -14.67
CA ARG A 260 4.41 6.61 -14.71
C ARG A 260 5.33 6.09 -15.82
N GLU A 261 5.41 4.77 -16.00
CA GLU A 261 6.28 4.18 -17.02
C GLU A 261 5.88 4.60 -18.45
N ASN A 262 4.58 4.58 -18.74
CA ASN A 262 4.04 5.01 -20.04
C ASN A 262 4.29 6.52 -20.27
N ILE A 263 4.09 7.33 -19.23
CA ILE A 263 4.30 8.77 -19.26
C ILE A 263 5.78 9.10 -19.47
N ASP A 264 6.68 8.46 -18.72
CA ASP A 264 8.13 8.67 -18.81
C ASP A 264 8.67 8.25 -20.19
N THR A 265 8.12 7.17 -20.76
CA THR A 265 8.42 6.73 -22.13
C THR A 265 7.96 7.78 -23.16
N HIS A 266 6.75 8.30 -23.01
CA HIS A 266 6.22 9.36 -23.89
C HIS A 266 7.02 10.65 -23.79
N HIS A 267 7.37 11.08 -22.56
CA HIS A 267 8.20 12.26 -22.34
C HIS A 267 9.57 12.10 -22.97
N SER A 268 10.18 10.92 -22.85
CA SER A 268 11.49 10.62 -23.43
C SER A 268 11.43 10.61 -24.97
N LYS A 269 10.40 10.00 -25.56
CA LYS A 269 10.15 9.99 -27.03
C LYS A 269 10.13 11.39 -27.63
N HIS A 270 9.48 12.32 -26.92
CA HIS A 270 9.30 13.70 -27.38
C HIS A 270 10.23 14.69 -26.69
N VAL A 271 11.26 14.25 -25.94
CA VAL A 271 12.21 15.14 -25.23
C VAL A 271 11.50 16.25 -24.42
N LEU A 272 10.43 15.87 -23.70
CA LEU A 272 9.61 16.80 -22.91
C LEU A 272 10.14 16.92 -21.49
N THR A 273 10.07 18.12 -20.92
CA THR A 273 10.47 18.39 -19.54
C THR A 273 9.36 19.15 -18.81
N ALA A 274 9.45 19.22 -17.48
CA ALA A 274 8.52 20.00 -16.66
C ALA A 274 8.46 21.51 -17.02
N TYR A 275 9.45 22.02 -17.78
CA TYR A 275 9.50 23.39 -18.25
C TYR A 275 8.84 23.59 -19.63
N THR A 276 8.57 22.51 -20.38
CA THR A 276 7.99 22.59 -21.73
C THR A 276 6.68 23.36 -21.76
N ASN A 277 5.88 23.27 -20.69
CA ASN A 277 4.58 23.94 -20.59
C ASN A 277 4.66 25.38 -20.04
N ARG A 278 5.84 25.91 -19.72
CA ARG A 278 5.98 27.23 -19.06
C ARG A 278 6.23 28.35 -20.08
N GLY A 279 5.73 29.56 -19.76
CA GLY A 279 6.22 30.82 -20.36
C GLY A 279 5.63 31.22 -21.72
N ASN A 280 4.74 30.42 -22.31
CA ASN A 280 4.28 30.67 -23.69
C ASN A 280 2.88 31.30 -23.81
N GLY A 281 2.20 31.61 -22.69
CA GLY A 281 0.83 32.14 -22.67
C GLY A 281 -0.24 31.17 -23.21
N ARG A 282 0.17 29.96 -23.63
CA ARG A 282 -0.68 28.91 -24.17
C ARG A 282 -1.43 28.19 -23.06
N LYS A 283 -2.63 27.74 -23.39
CA LYS A 283 -3.49 26.94 -22.54
C LYS A 283 -3.81 25.64 -23.26
N ILE A 284 -3.77 24.53 -22.53
CA ILE A 284 -3.95 23.22 -23.15
C ILE A 284 -5.40 22.99 -23.58
N GLU A 285 -6.35 23.58 -22.84
CA GLU A 285 -7.78 23.57 -23.13
C GLU A 285 -8.16 24.33 -24.41
N ASP A 286 -7.28 25.22 -24.91
CA ASP A 286 -7.48 25.91 -26.18
C ASP A 286 -7.00 25.07 -27.39
N GLU A 287 -6.21 24.02 -27.15
CA GLU A 287 -5.55 23.22 -28.20
C GLU A 287 -6.02 21.77 -28.25
N ILE A 288 -6.45 21.23 -27.12
CA ILE A 288 -6.89 19.85 -26.97
C ILE A 288 -8.35 19.86 -26.51
N ASP A 289 -9.25 19.60 -27.45
CA ASP A 289 -10.63 19.25 -27.13
C ASP A 289 -10.69 17.78 -26.70
N LEU A 290 -10.76 17.56 -25.39
CA LEU A 290 -10.80 16.22 -24.81
C LEU A 290 -12.02 15.41 -25.30
N VAL A 291 -13.17 16.04 -25.50
CA VAL A 291 -14.40 15.38 -25.96
C VAL A 291 -14.26 14.95 -27.41
N ALA A 292 -13.70 15.81 -28.26
CA ALA A 292 -13.51 15.47 -29.67
C ALA A 292 -12.40 14.43 -29.90
N MET A 293 -11.31 14.50 -29.13
CA MET A 293 -10.18 13.57 -29.30
C MET A 293 -10.44 12.19 -28.73
N VAL A 294 -11.16 12.12 -27.61
CA VAL A 294 -11.45 10.90 -26.86
C VAL A 294 -12.92 10.95 -26.44
N PRO A 295 -13.86 10.58 -27.33
CA PRO A 295 -15.30 10.67 -27.06
C PRO A 295 -15.77 9.73 -25.94
N ASP A 296 -15.13 8.56 -25.82
CA ASP A 296 -15.31 7.58 -24.75
C ASP A 296 -13.96 6.91 -24.41
N GLY A 297 -14.00 5.91 -23.53
CA GLY A 297 -12.83 5.19 -23.06
C GLY A 297 -12.64 3.79 -23.65
N MET A 298 -13.43 3.37 -24.64
CA MET A 298 -13.43 1.98 -25.14
C MET A 298 -12.17 1.65 -25.95
N ASP A 299 -11.62 2.63 -26.67
CA ASP A 299 -10.52 2.47 -27.63
C ASP A 299 -9.13 2.86 -27.07
N LEU A 300 -9.00 2.88 -25.73
CA LEU A 300 -7.83 3.41 -25.01
C LEU A 300 -6.95 2.34 -24.35
#